data_AF-A0A3R9G8A7-F1
#
_entry.id   AF-A0A3R9G8A7-F1
#
_cell.length_a   1.000
_cell.length_b   1.000
_cell.length_c   1.000
_cell.angle_alpha   90.00
_cell.angle_beta   90.00
_cell.angle_gamma   90.00
#
_symmetry.space_group_name_H-M   'P 1'
#
loop_
_entity.id
_entity.type
_entity.pdbx_description
1 polymer ?
#
loop_
_entity_poly.entity_id
_entity_poly.type
_entity_poly.pdbx_seq_one_letter_code
_entity_poly.pdbx_strand_id
1 'polypeptide(L)'
;MILLFTGNSGKEHGYEDGWKSNEIFHYTGEGQVGDMEFKRGNKSIRDHLKDGKEIYLFEQSGDGFVKCLGEMEYNCHQIREGIDRNNHKRNIIVFELHKKPTKK
;
A
#
# COMPACT_ATOMS: atom_id res chain seq x y z
N MET A 1 -12.02 7.75 -5.45
CA MET A 1 -10.56 7.94 -5.28
C MET A 1 -10.11 7.30 -3.99
N ILE A 2 -8.94 6.67 -4.00
CA ILE A 2 -8.25 6.02 -2.88
C ILE A 2 -6.88 6.69 -2.76
N LEU A 3 -6.52 7.13 -1.56
CA LEU A 3 -5.23 7.78 -1.30
C LEU A 3 -4.38 6.86 -0.44
N LEU A 4 -3.21 6.51 -0.94
CA LEU A 4 -2.23 5.69 -0.24
C LEU A 4 -1.08 6.57 0.20
N PHE A 5 -0.63 6.38 1.44
CA PHE A 5 0.48 7.13 2.00
C PHE A 5 1.59 6.17 2.39
N THR A 6 2.80 6.44 1.92
CA THR A 6 4.03 5.75 2.29
C THR A 6 5.03 6.75 2.90
N GLY A 7 6.00 6.25 3.66
CA GLY A 7 6.98 7.09 4.34
C GLY A 7 7.86 6.28 5.30
N ASN A 8 8.97 6.89 5.74
CA ASN A 8 9.94 6.21 6.62
C ASN A 8 9.35 5.78 7.98
N SER A 9 8.29 6.43 8.46
CA SER A 9 7.59 6.07 9.70
C SER A 9 6.90 4.70 9.65
N GLY A 10 6.59 4.18 8.46
CA GLY A 10 5.99 2.84 8.31
C GLY A 10 6.95 1.70 8.64
N LYS A 11 8.25 1.88 8.41
CA LYS A 11 9.28 0.86 8.68
C LYS A 11 9.35 0.48 10.16
N GLU A 12 9.08 1.42 11.06
CA GLU A 12 9.03 1.18 12.51
C GLU A 12 7.89 0.24 12.94
N HIS A 13 6.88 0.04 12.07
CA HIS A 13 5.75 -0.86 12.28
C HIS A 13 5.80 -2.12 11.42
N GLY A 14 6.93 -2.41 10.77
CA GLY A 14 7.11 -3.58 9.91
C GLY A 14 6.52 -3.44 8.52
N TYR A 15 6.18 -2.21 8.10
CA TYR A 15 5.76 -1.94 6.73
C TYR A 15 6.99 -1.81 5.82
N GLU A 16 7.10 -2.71 4.84
CA GLU A 16 8.19 -2.77 3.86
C GLU A 16 7.73 -2.23 2.50
N ASP A 17 7.13 -1.04 2.52
CA ASP A 17 6.72 -0.37 1.29
C ASP A 17 7.95 0.01 0.47
N GLY A 18 7.83 -0.08 -0.86
CA GLY A 18 8.89 0.42 -1.72
C GLY A 18 8.81 0.00 -3.18
N TRP A 19 9.55 0.73 -4.00
CA TRP A 19 9.72 0.42 -5.42
C TRP A 19 10.51 -0.88 -5.59
N LYS A 20 9.97 -1.78 -6.42
CA LYS A 20 10.68 -2.99 -6.90
C LYS A 20 11.24 -2.79 -8.30
N SER A 21 10.65 -1.87 -9.06
CA SER A 21 11.16 -1.35 -10.33
C SER A 21 10.69 0.10 -10.51
N ASN A 22 10.95 0.72 -11.66
CA ASN A 22 10.46 2.07 -11.96
C ASN A 22 8.92 2.16 -12.04
N GLU A 23 8.25 1.02 -12.20
CA GLU A 23 6.80 0.94 -12.43
C GLU A 23 6.07 0.14 -11.37
N ILE A 24 6.77 -0.70 -10.60
CA ILE A 24 6.16 -1.58 -9.60
C ILE A 24 6.46 -1.09 -8.19
N PHE A 25 5.41 -0.81 -7.41
CA PHE A 25 5.49 -0.43 -6.01
C PHE A 25 4.82 -1.50 -5.13
N HIS A 26 5.53 -1.99 -4.12
CA HIS A 26 4.92 -2.82 -3.08
C HIS A 26 4.34 -1.93 -1.98
N TYR A 27 3.07 -2.14 -1.67
CA TYR A 27 2.35 -1.41 -0.62
C TYR A 27 1.78 -2.39 0.39
N THR A 28 2.09 -2.20 1.66
CA THR A 28 1.58 -3.09 2.71
C THR A 28 0.18 -2.68 3.14
N GLY A 29 -0.71 -3.66 3.30
CA GLY A 29 -2.11 -3.42 3.67
C GLY A 29 -2.31 -2.82 5.07
N GLU A 30 -3.50 -2.27 5.29
CA GLU A 30 -3.91 -1.76 6.59
C GLU A 30 -4.28 -2.88 7.57
N GLY A 31 -4.11 -2.60 8.87
CA GLY A 31 -4.36 -3.52 9.97
C GLY A 31 -3.09 -3.77 10.78
N GLN A 32 -3.10 -3.53 12.09
CA GLN A 32 -1.91 -3.63 12.96
C GLN A 32 -1.93 -4.83 13.92
N VAL A 33 -3.09 -5.46 14.11
CA VAL A 33 -3.32 -6.55 15.06
C VAL A 33 -4.07 -7.68 14.35
N GLY A 34 -3.59 -8.91 14.51
CA GLY A 34 -4.13 -10.08 13.82
C GLY A 34 -3.93 -10.07 12.30
N ASP A 35 -4.52 -11.07 11.65
CA ASP A 35 -4.45 -11.25 10.21
C ASP A 35 -5.10 -10.09 9.46
N MET A 36 -4.40 -9.59 8.44
CA MET A 36 -4.98 -8.61 7.52
C MET A 36 -6.05 -9.27 6.67
N GLU A 37 -7.17 -8.57 6.51
CA GLU A 37 -8.31 -9.04 5.72
C GLU A 37 -8.61 -8.07 4.57
N PHE A 38 -9.22 -8.58 3.50
CA PHE A 38 -9.79 -7.74 2.43
C PHE A 38 -11.10 -7.08 2.87
N LYS A 39 -10.98 -6.17 3.83
CA LYS A 39 -12.06 -5.29 4.32
C LYS A 39 -11.63 -3.84 4.15
N ARG A 40 -12.60 -2.92 4.12
CA ARG A 40 -12.38 -1.46 4.10
C ARG A 40 -11.33 -1.02 3.05
N GLY A 41 -10.19 -0.46 3.47
CA GLY A 41 -9.12 0.03 2.60
C GLY A 41 -8.49 -1.07 1.78
N ASN A 42 -8.14 -2.20 2.39
CA ASN A 42 -7.57 -3.36 1.68
C ASN A 42 -8.51 -3.88 0.58
N LYS A 43 -9.81 -3.93 0.87
CA LYS A 43 -10.82 -4.27 -0.15
C LYS A 43 -10.87 -3.23 -1.25
N SER A 44 -10.85 -1.95 -0.87
CA SER A 44 -10.92 -0.83 -1.83
C SER A 44 -9.73 -0.84 -2.79
N ILE A 45 -8.52 -1.15 -2.31
CA ILE A 45 -7.34 -1.31 -3.17
C ILE A 45 -7.55 -2.44 -4.18
N ARG A 46 -7.92 -3.64 -3.71
CA ARG A 46 -8.10 -4.82 -4.58
C ARG A 46 -9.21 -4.63 -5.62
N ASP A 47 -10.34 -4.07 -5.20
CA ASP A 47 -11.55 -3.98 -6.02
C ASP A 47 -11.66 -2.63 -6.78
N HIS A 48 -10.61 -1.79 -6.77
CA HIS A 48 -10.70 -0.40 -7.24
C HIS A 48 -11.19 -0.25 -8.69
N LEU A 49 -10.72 -1.12 -9.60
CA LEU A 49 -11.16 -1.09 -11.01
C LEU A 49 -12.65 -1.43 -11.15
N LYS A 50 -13.12 -2.43 -10.41
CA LYS A 50 -14.54 -2.82 -10.38
C LYS A 50 -15.41 -1.71 -9.81
N ASP A 51 -14.90 -1.00 -8.81
CA ASP A 51 -15.58 0.11 -8.16
C ASP A 51 -15.45 1.44 -8.94
N GLY A 52 -14.71 1.49 -10.05
CA GLY A 52 -14.45 2.71 -10.81
C GLY A 52 -13.66 3.77 -10.02
N LYS A 53 -12.76 3.34 -9.13
CA LYS A 53 -11.95 4.21 -8.27
C LYS A 53 -10.50 4.25 -8.75
N GLU A 54 -9.94 5.45 -8.76
CA GLU A 54 -8.51 5.69 -8.96
C GLU A 54 -7.75 5.56 -7.64
N ILE A 55 -6.51 5.07 -7.71
CA ILE A 55 -5.58 5.00 -6.58
C ILE A 55 -4.46 6.02 -6.82
N TYR A 56 -4.15 6.84 -5.82
CA TYR A 56 -2.99 7.74 -5.84
C TYR A 56 -2.06 7.44 -4.69
N LEU A 57 -0.76 7.37 -4.99
CA LEU A 57 0.29 7.14 -3.99
C LEU A 57 1.01 8.44 -3.64
N PHE A 58 1.16 8.70 -2.34
CA PHE A 58 1.84 9.84 -1.77
C PHE A 58 2.97 9.40 -0.85
N GLU A 59 4.09 10.10 -0.91
CA GLU A 59 5.24 9.93 -0.01
C GLU A 59 5.27 11.08 1.00
N GLN A 60 5.32 10.76 2.29
CA GLN A 60 5.50 11.76 3.35
C GLN A 60 6.95 12.25 3.37
N SER A 61 7.12 13.57 3.28
CA SER A 61 8.40 14.26 3.50
C SER A 61 8.52 14.68 4.98
N GLY A 62 9.75 14.76 5.48
CA GLY A 62 10.04 15.12 6.88
C GLY A 62 9.52 16.50 7.32
N ASP A 63 9.26 17.40 6.36
CA ASP A 63 8.85 18.78 6.62
C ASP A 63 7.32 18.99 6.66
N GLY A 64 6.54 17.91 6.82
CA GLY A 64 5.07 17.97 6.85
C GLY A 64 4.41 18.09 5.48
N PHE A 65 5.19 18.04 4.40
CA PHE A 65 4.70 17.99 3.03
C PHE A 65 4.53 16.55 2.55
N VAL A 66 3.59 16.33 1.63
CA VAL A 66 3.44 15.05 0.93
C VAL A 66 3.71 15.23 -0.56
N LYS A 67 4.50 14.33 -1.15
CA LYS A 67 4.80 14.28 -2.57
C LYS A 67 3.88 13.28 -3.25
N CYS A 68 3.11 13.72 -4.24
CA CYS A 68 2.36 12.79 -5.09
C CYS A 68 3.34 12.02 -5.99
N LEU A 69 3.39 10.70 -5.86
CA LEU A 69 4.22 9.82 -6.67
C LEU A 69 3.55 9.44 -8.00
N GLY A 70 2.22 9.43 -8.03
CA GLY A 70 1.42 9.21 -9.23
C GLY A 70 0.15 8.39 -8.98
N GLU A 71 -0.57 8.16 -10.08
CA GLU A 71 -1.70 7.24 -10.11
C GLU A 71 -1.18 5.80 -10.19
N MET A 72 -1.82 4.90 -9.44
CA MET A 72 -1.46 3.51 -9.32
C MET A 72 -2.63 2.61 -9.71
N GLU A 73 -2.32 1.38 -10.11
CA GLU A 73 -3.28 0.34 -10.42
C GLU A 73 -2.91 -0.95 -9.68
N TYR A 74 -3.91 -1.62 -9.10
CA TYR A 74 -3.71 -2.91 -8.47
C TYR A 74 -3.40 -3.98 -9.52
N ASN A 75 -2.26 -4.67 -9.39
CA ASN A 75 -1.91 -5.80 -10.23
C ASN A 75 -2.21 -7.14 -9.52
N CYS A 76 -1.55 -7.37 -8.38
CA CYS A 76 -1.74 -8.58 -7.58
C CYS A 76 -1.42 -8.33 -6.10
N HIS A 77 -1.48 -9.38 -5.27
CA HIS A 77 -1.03 -9.32 -3.89
C HIS A 77 -0.35 -10.62 -3.47
N GLN A 78 0.47 -10.51 -2.42
CA GLN A 78 1.10 -11.63 -1.73
C GLN A 78 0.62 -11.64 -0.29
N ILE A 79 0.49 -12.84 0.29
CA ILE A 79 0.34 -13.01 1.73
C ILE A 79 1.71 -13.40 2.29
N ARG A 80 2.17 -12.66 3.29
CA ARG A 80 3.42 -12.92 4.01
C ARG A 80 3.13 -13.19 5.48
N GLU A 81 3.93 -14.04 6.11
CA GLU A 81 3.95 -14.11 7.56
C GLU A 81 4.71 -12.91 8.12
N GLY A 82 4.20 -12.35 9.20
CA GLY A 82 4.88 -11.32 9.96
C GLY A 82 4.40 -11.31 11.41
N ILE A 83 4.79 -10.26 12.12
CA ILE A 83 4.43 -10.05 13.51
C ILE A 83 3.50 -8.86 13.61
N ASP A 84 2.50 -8.95 14.47
CA ASP A 84 1.57 -7.87 14.76
C ASP A 84 2.10 -6.99 15.91
N ARG A 85 1.38 -5.91 16.24
CA ARG A 85 1.78 -4.99 17.31
C ARG A 85 1.88 -5.65 18.69
N ASN A 86 1.20 -6.78 18.91
CA ASN A 86 1.18 -7.53 20.17
C ASN A 86 2.19 -8.69 20.18
N ASN A 87 3.12 -8.73 19.22
CA ASN A 87 4.13 -9.76 19.07
C ASN A 87 3.57 -11.15 18.69
N HIS A 88 2.38 -11.20 18.09
CA HIS A 88 1.80 -12.44 17.57
C HIS A 88 2.04 -12.60 16.07
N LYS A 89 2.18 -13.85 15.63
CA LYS A 89 2.23 -14.17 14.20
C LYS A 89 0.93 -13.77 13.52
N ARG A 90 1.05 -13.23 12.32
CA ARG A 90 -0.09 -12.86 11.48
C ARG A 90 0.23 -12.94 9.99
N ASN A 91 -0.84 -13.02 9.20
CA ASN A 91 -0.82 -12.81 7.76
C ASN A 91 -0.85 -11.32 7.42
N ILE A 92 0.10 -10.88 6.60
CA ILE A 92 0.24 -9.53 6.07
C ILE A 92 -0.08 -9.56 4.58
N ILE A 93 -0.95 -8.67 4.13
CA ILE A 93 -1.23 -8.47 2.71
C ILE A 93 -0.21 -7.46 2.17
N VAL A 94 0.52 -7.84 1.13
CA VAL A 94 1.40 -6.94 0.36
C VAL A 94 0.84 -6.81 -1.04
N PHE A 95 0.38 -5.61 -1.39
CA PHE A 95 -0.13 -5.27 -2.70
C PHE A 95 1.01 -4.94 -3.66
N GLU A 96 0.95 -5.48 -4.86
CA GLU A 96 1.77 -5.04 -5.98
C GLU A 96 0.96 -4.05 -6.81
N LEU A 97 1.45 -2.81 -6.86
CA LEU A 97 0.81 -1.70 -7.55
C LEU A 97 1.66 -1.27 -8.75
N HIS A 98 1.02 -1.11 -9.90
CA HIS A 98 1.67 -0.60 -11.11
C HIS A 98 1.41 0.89 -11.25
N LYS A 99 2.47 1.66 -11.50
CA LYS A 99 2.37 3.09 -11.76
C LYS A 99 1.79 3.30 -13.15
N LYS A 100 0.70 4.07 -13.25
CA LYS A 100 0.15 4.42 -14.55
C LYS A 100 1.05 5.45 -15.25
N PRO A 101 1.29 5.30 -16.56
CA PRO A 101 2.07 6.28 -17.31
C PRO A 101 1.37 7.63 -17.30
N THR A 102 2.09 8.67 -16.92
CA THR A 102 1.58 10.05 -16.95
C THR A 102 1.30 10.40 -18.41
N LYS A 103 0.04 10.75 -18.74
CA LYS A 103 -0.27 11.33 -20.05
C LYS A 103 0.48 12.66 -20.15
N LYS A 104 1.45 12.73 -21.08
CA LYS A 104 2.13 13.97 -21.47
C LYS A 104 1.19 14.88 -22.24
#